data_AF-A0A022Q953-F1
#
_entry.id   AF-A0A022Q953-F1
#
_cell.length_a   1.000
_cell.length_b   1.000
_cell.length_c   1.000
_cell.angle_alpha   90.00
_cell.angle_beta   90.00
_cell.angle_gamma   90.00
#
_symmetry.space_group_name_H-M   'P 1'
#
loop_
_entity.id
_entity.type
_entity.pdbx_description
1 polymer ?
#
loop_
_entity_poly.entity_id
_entity_poly.type
_entity_poly.pdbx_seq_one_letter_code
_entity_poly.pdbx_strand_id
1 'polypeptide(L)'
;DKYVNEEMRSNDNGPLIMNAFEMITLSQGLNLSALFDRRQDYIKRQTRFVSRQPARVIIATIEAAAESMGLKVHTRNYKTRLEGTSANRAGQFAVVLEVYEVAPSLFMVDVRKAAGDTLEYHKFYKNLCGTIDNIIWKPNEGTPSSALLRTMTC
;
A
#
# COMPACT_ATOMS: atom_id res chain seq x y z
N ASP A 1 38.82 1.24 -18.76
CA ASP A 1 37.89 0.24 -18.18
C ASP A 1 38.09 0.08 -16.68
N LYS A 2 37.28 0.81 -15.91
CA LYS A 2 36.95 0.43 -14.54
C LYS A 2 35.45 0.60 -14.39
N TYR A 3 34.73 -0.44 -14.82
CA TYR A 3 33.36 -0.66 -14.37
C TYR A 3 33.43 -0.75 -12.83
N VAL A 4 32.93 0.29 -12.17
CA VAL A 4 32.64 0.23 -10.75
C VAL A 4 31.46 -0.72 -10.65
N ASN A 5 31.71 -1.94 -10.18
CA ASN A 5 30.63 -2.78 -9.66
C ASN A 5 30.01 -1.99 -8.51
N GLU A 6 28.79 -1.49 -8.71
CA GLU A 6 27.93 -1.12 -7.59
C GLU A 6 27.72 -2.39 -6.78
N GLU A 7 28.59 -2.57 -5.78
CA GLU A 7 28.34 -3.47 -4.68
C GLU A 7 26.94 -3.14 -4.16
N MET A 8 26.01 -4.07 -4.34
CA MET A 8 24.71 -4.07 -3.70
C MET A 8 24.97 -4.19 -2.20
N ARG A 9 25.33 -3.06 -1.59
CA ARG A 9 25.25 -2.89 -0.15
C ARG A 9 23.79 -3.13 0.17
N SER A 10 23.53 -4.24 0.83
CA SER A 10 22.33 -4.45 1.63
C SER A 10 22.25 -3.27 2.59
N ASN A 11 21.68 -2.16 2.15
CA ASN A 11 21.29 -1.10 3.05
C ASN A 11 20.12 -1.67 3.83
N ASP A 12 20.43 -2.16 5.03
CA ASP A 12 19.55 -2.34 6.18
C ASP A 12 18.97 -0.98 6.66
N ASN A 13 18.78 -0.05 5.72
CA ASN A 13 18.07 1.18 5.94
C ASN A 13 16.60 0.81 5.73
N GLY A 14 15.78 1.06 6.74
CA GLY A 14 14.35 0.76 6.74
C GLY A 14 13.57 1.36 5.55
N PRO A 15 12.24 1.34 5.61
CA PRO A 15 11.41 1.99 4.60
C PRO A 15 11.85 3.43 4.30
N LEU A 16 11.57 3.89 3.08
CA LEU A 16 11.76 5.30 2.76
C LEU A 16 10.89 6.15 3.70
N ILE A 17 11.47 7.22 4.23
CA ILE A 17 10.74 8.21 5.01
C ILE A 17 9.90 9.04 4.04
N MET A 18 8.62 9.20 4.34
CA MET A 18 7.69 10.04 3.58
C MET A 18 7.18 11.15 4.49
N ASN A 19 7.57 12.39 4.19
CA ASN A 19 7.12 13.54 4.94
C ASN A 19 5.68 13.95 4.57
N ALA A 20 5.12 14.90 5.31
CA ALA A 20 3.74 15.35 5.12
C ALA A 20 3.49 15.96 3.73
N PHE A 21 4.44 16.73 3.17
CA PHE A 21 4.30 17.30 1.83
C PHE A 21 4.30 16.23 0.75
N GLU A 22 5.20 15.24 0.86
CA GLU A 22 5.22 14.07 -0.04
C GLU A 22 3.92 13.28 0.05
N MET A 23 3.40 13.05 1.26
CA MET A 23 2.14 12.35 1.46
C MET A 23 0.94 13.10 0.83
N ILE A 24 0.93 14.43 0.89
CA ILE A 24 -0.11 15.26 0.26
C ILE A 24 -0.14 15.04 -1.26
N THR A 25 1.01 14.86 -1.91
CA THR A 25 1.07 14.61 -3.36
C THR A 25 0.33 13.34 -3.81
N LEU A 26 0.07 12.40 -2.90
CA LEU A 26 -0.70 11.17 -3.17
C LEU A 26 -2.23 11.41 -3.22
N SER A 27 -2.69 12.63 -2.96
CA SER A 27 -4.10 12.99 -3.07
C SER A 27 -4.58 12.92 -4.52
N GLN A 28 -5.73 12.27 -4.75
CA GLN A 28 -6.33 12.19 -6.08
C GLN A 28 -6.64 13.58 -6.66
N GLY A 29 -6.96 14.57 -5.81
CA GLY A 29 -7.26 15.94 -6.25
C GLY A 29 -6.04 16.70 -6.76
N LEU A 30 -4.82 16.27 -6.42
CA LEU A 30 -3.57 16.83 -6.97
C LEU A 30 -3.05 16.03 -8.16
N ASN A 31 -3.63 14.86 -8.45
CA ASN A 31 -3.24 14.01 -9.57
C ASN A 31 -4.11 14.29 -10.81
N LEU A 32 -3.54 15.06 -11.74
CA LEU A 32 -4.20 15.44 -12.99
C LEU A 32 -4.21 14.35 -14.08
N SER A 33 -3.60 13.18 -13.84
CA SER A 33 -3.55 12.10 -14.85
C SER A 33 -4.95 11.66 -15.30
N ALA A 34 -5.91 11.75 -14.38
CA ALA A 34 -7.31 11.43 -14.60
C ALA A 34 -7.97 12.27 -15.70
N LEU A 35 -7.50 13.49 -15.98
CA LEU A 35 -8.04 14.36 -17.04
C LEU A 35 -7.71 13.84 -18.45
N PHE A 36 -6.74 12.94 -18.56
CA PHE A 36 -6.27 12.38 -19.83
C PHE A 36 -6.69 10.92 -20.04
N ASP A 37 -7.37 10.31 -19.06
CA ASP A 37 -7.85 8.91 -19.14
C ASP A 37 -9.15 8.84 -19.97
N ARG A 38 -9.07 8.21 -21.15
CA ARG A 38 -10.22 8.03 -22.07
C ARG A 38 -11.24 6.96 -21.64
N ARG A 39 -10.96 6.22 -20.56
CA ARG A 39 -11.76 5.08 -20.07
C ARG A 39 -11.95 5.24 -18.56
N GLN A 40 -13.00 5.95 -18.13
CA GLN A 40 -13.16 6.34 -16.74
C GLN A 40 -14.52 5.88 -16.17
N ASP A 41 -14.79 4.57 -16.26
CA ASP A 41 -16.05 3.99 -15.77
C ASP A 41 -16.00 3.58 -14.28
N TYR A 42 -14.87 3.76 -13.58
CA TYR A 42 -14.69 3.27 -12.20
C TYR A 42 -14.10 4.31 -11.24
N ILE A 43 -14.77 4.47 -10.09
CA ILE A 43 -14.28 5.28 -8.96
C ILE A 43 -12.99 4.63 -8.41
N LYS A 44 -11.89 5.38 -8.41
CA LYS A 44 -10.61 4.95 -7.81
C LYS A 44 -10.76 4.91 -6.29
N ARG A 45 -10.77 3.73 -5.69
CA ARG A 45 -10.78 3.57 -4.23
C ARG A 45 -9.39 3.87 -3.67
N GLN A 46 -9.34 4.45 -2.47
CA GLN A 46 -8.07 4.55 -1.73
C GLN A 46 -7.63 3.13 -1.37
N THR A 47 -6.42 2.75 -1.81
CA THR A 47 -5.82 1.43 -1.57
C THR A 47 -4.55 1.58 -0.75
N ARG A 48 -4.71 2.28 0.37
CA ARG A 48 -3.69 2.55 1.38
C ARG A 48 -4.19 2.10 2.75
N PHE A 49 -3.27 1.62 3.57
CA PHE A 49 -3.50 1.42 5.00
C PHE A 49 -2.26 1.80 5.79
N VAL A 50 -2.40 1.89 7.10
CA VAL A 50 -1.32 2.22 8.04
C VAL A 50 -1.13 1.08 9.03
N SER A 51 0.08 0.92 9.53
CA SER A 51 0.46 -0.10 10.51
C SER A 51 1.47 0.45 11.50
N ARG A 52 1.44 -0.08 12.73
CA ARG A 52 2.46 0.15 13.76
C ARG A 52 3.41 -1.04 13.94
N GLN A 53 3.24 -2.09 13.14
CA GLN A 53 4.15 -3.23 13.15
C GLN A 53 5.49 -2.82 12.53
N PRO A 54 6.62 -3.44 12.95
CA PRO A 54 7.90 -3.19 12.29
C PRO A 54 7.82 -3.48 10.79
N ALA A 55 8.44 -2.66 9.95
CA ALA A 55 8.33 -2.76 8.50
C ALA A 55 8.68 -4.16 7.93
N ARG A 56 9.67 -4.83 8.53
CA ARG A 56 10.02 -6.22 8.19
C ARG A 56 8.87 -7.20 8.41
N VAL A 57 8.10 -7.01 9.48
CA VAL A 57 6.92 -7.83 9.80
C VAL A 57 5.80 -7.54 8.82
N ILE A 58 5.60 -6.27 8.45
CA ILE A 58 4.61 -5.88 7.43
C ILE A 58 4.91 -6.59 6.10
N ILE A 59 6.15 -6.49 5.61
CA ILE A 59 6.57 -7.16 4.37
C ILE A 59 6.36 -8.67 4.47
N ALA A 60 6.92 -9.34 5.48
CA ALA A 60 6.80 -10.79 5.61
C ALA A 60 5.33 -11.27 5.68
N THR A 61 4.47 -10.50 6.37
CA THR A 61 3.03 -10.81 6.46
C THR A 61 2.33 -10.67 5.09
N ILE A 62 2.68 -9.63 4.33
CA ILE A 62 2.15 -9.42 2.97
C ILE A 62 2.63 -10.52 2.03
N GLU A 63 3.90 -10.90 2.09
CA GLU A 63 4.48 -11.95 1.25
C GLU A 63 3.77 -13.29 1.51
N ALA A 64 3.67 -13.71 2.78
CA ALA A 64 2.97 -14.94 3.16
C ALA A 64 1.50 -14.94 2.74
N ALA A 65 0.80 -13.80 2.89
CA ALA A 65 -0.57 -13.66 2.43
C ALA A 65 -0.66 -13.79 0.90
N ALA A 66 0.21 -13.12 0.15
CA ALA A 66 0.22 -13.17 -1.31
C ALA A 66 0.55 -14.56 -1.86
N GLU A 67 1.50 -15.27 -1.25
CA GLU A 67 1.82 -16.65 -1.60
C GLU A 67 0.63 -17.59 -1.36
N SER A 68 -0.09 -17.42 -0.24
CA SER A 68 -1.32 -18.19 0.03
C SER A 68 -2.44 -17.94 -0.99
N MET A 69 -2.40 -16.78 -1.67
CA MET A 69 -3.30 -16.41 -2.75
C MET A 69 -2.81 -16.90 -4.13
N GLY A 70 -1.69 -17.64 -4.18
CA GLY A 70 -1.13 -18.18 -5.42
C GLY A 70 -0.40 -17.15 -6.29
N LEU A 71 0.04 -16.03 -5.71
CA LEU A 71 0.76 -14.98 -6.42
C LEU A 71 2.27 -15.20 -6.35
N LYS A 72 2.96 -14.82 -7.42
CA LYS A 72 4.42 -14.72 -7.41
C LYS A 72 4.83 -13.43 -6.72
N VAL A 73 5.79 -13.54 -5.81
CA VAL A 73 6.27 -12.42 -4.98
C VAL A 73 7.70 -12.06 -5.37
N HIS A 74 7.98 -10.77 -5.49
CA HIS A 74 9.34 -10.26 -5.63
C HIS A 74 9.52 -8.98 -4.82
N THR A 75 10.40 -9.00 -3.83
CA THR A 75 10.60 -7.90 -2.89
C THR A 75 12.02 -7.37 -2.95
N ARG A 76 12.14 -6.04 -2.95
CA ARG A 76 13.43 -5.33 -2.84
C ARG A 76 13.19 -4.00 -2.14
N ASN A 77 13.99 -3.66 -1.13
CA ASN A 77 13.96 -2.36 -0.45
C ASN A 77 12.55 -1.93 -0.02
N TYR A 78 11.82 -2.79 0.70
CA TYR A 78 10.43 -2.54 1.15
C TYR A 78 9.41 -2.23 0.04
N LYS A 79 9.75 -2.56 -1.19
CA LYS A 79 8.88 -2.56 -2.36
C LYS A 79 8.65 -4.00 -2.81
N THR A 80 7.39 -4.41 -2.80
CA THR A 80 6.96 -5.76 -3.15
C THR A 80 6.16 -5.72 -4.44
N ARG A 81 6.53 -6.56 -5.40
CA ARG A 81 5.78 -6.78 -6.63
C ARG A 81 5.09 -8.13 -6.58
N LEU A 82 3.78 -8.13 -6.82
CA LEU A 82 2.93 -9.31 -6.86
C LEU A 82 2.41 -9.54 -8.28
N GLU A 83 2.52 -10.77 -8.76
CA GLU A 83 2.09 -11.14 -10.11
C GLU A 83 1.19 -12.38 -10.07
N GLY A 84 0.09 -12.33 -10.82
CA GLY A 84 -0.80 -13.48 -11.00
C GLY A 84 -0.11 -14.59 -11.80
N THR A 85 -0.32 -15.84 -11.40
CA THR A 85 0.33 -17.04 -11.97
C THR A 85 -0.45 -17.67 -13.15
N SER A 86 -1.41 -16.96 -13.75
CA SER A 86 -2.27 -17.50 -14.81
C SER A 86 -1.47 -17.89 -16.07
N ALA A 87 -1.60 -19.16 -16.50
CA ALA A 87 -1.11 -19.67 -17.78
C ALA A 87 -2.03 -19.29 -18.97
N ASN A 88 -3.23 -18.76 -18.70
CA ASN A 88 -4.21 -18.44 -19.73
C ASN A 88 -4.26 -16.91 -19.99
N ARG A 89 -4.53 -16.53 -21.24
CA ARG A 89 -4.54 -15.15 -21.79
C ARG A 89 -5.49 -14.15 -21.10
N ALA A 90 -6.18 -14.55 -20.03
CA ALA A 90 -6.97 -13.66 -19.19
C ALA A 90 -6.03 -12.86 -18.26
N GLY A 91 -5.50 -11.77 -18.82
CA GLY A 91 -4.95 -10.62 -18.08
C GLY A 91 -3.64 -10.85 -17.31
N GLN A 92 -2.59 -10.09 -17.66
CA GLN A 92 -1.45 -9.91 -16.76
C GLN A 92 -1.91 -9.11 -15.53
N PHE A 93 -2.27 -9.79 -14.44
CA PHE A 93 -2.55 -9.13 -13.16
C PHE A 93 -1.23 -8.84 -12.44
N ALA A 94 -1.00 -7.56 -12.11
CA ALA A 94 0.18 -7.20 -11.34
C ALA A 94 -0.07 -6.02 -10.41
N VAL A 95 0.48 -6.10 -9.21
CA VAL A 95 0.36 -5.10 -8.14
C VAL A 95 1.75 -4.78 -7.58
N VAL A 96 1.94 -3.54 -7.17
CA VAL A 96 3.13 -3.08 -6.46
C VAL A 96 2.70 -2.51 -5.11
N LEU A 97 3.34 -2.97 -4.05
CA LEU A 97 3.18 -2.47 -2.69
C LEU A 97 4.47 -1.79 -2.28
N GLU A 98 4.37 -0.63 -1.67
CA GLU A 98 5.51 0.10 -1.12
C GLU A 98 5.21 0.50 0.32
N VAL A 99 6.15 0.23 1.22
CA VAL A 99 6.08 0.65 2.62
C VAL A 99 6.88 1.94 2.78
N TYR A 100 6.28 2.89 3.48
CA TYR A 100 6.87 4.19 3.80
C TYR A 100 6.77 4.45 5.30
N GLU A 101 7.82 4.98 5.90
CA GLU A 101 7.76 5.51 7.26
C GLU A 101 7.20 6.93 7.21
N VAL A 102 6.02 7.14 7.78
CA VAL A 102 5.33 8.46 7.76
C VAL A 102 5.44 9.20 9.10
N ALA A 103 5.74 8.47 10.16
CA ALA A 103 6.12 8.98 11.48
C ALA A 103 6.87 7.87 12.25
N PRO A 104 7.56 8.18 13.36
CA PRO A 104 8.23 7.14 14.15
C PRO A 104 7.29 5.99 14.52
N SER A 105 7.65 4.76 14.13
CA SER A 105 6.85 3.54 14.35
C SER A 105 5.46 3.56 13.71
N LEU A 106 5.26 4.39 12.67
CA LEU A 106 4.03 4.42 11.88
C LEU A 106 4.38 4.32 10.40
N PHE A 107 3.92 3.24 9.79
CA PHE A 107 4.21 2.91 8.40
C PHE A 107 2.93 2.97 7.58
N MET A 108 3.01 3.61 6.42
CA MET A 108 1.97 3.56 5.41
C MET A 108 2.34 2.51 4.37
N VAL A 109 1.37 1.70 3.97
CA VAL A 109 1.50 0.77 2.84
C VAL A 109 0.63 1.30 1.70
N ASP A 110 1.28 1.67 0.60
CA ASP A 110 0.61 2.09 -0.65
C ASP A 110 0.57 0.91 -1.61
N VAL A 111 -0.65 0.51 -1.99
CA VAL A 111 -0.90 -0.57 -2.95
C VAL A 111 -1.30 0.07 -4.26
N ARG A 112 -0.63 -0.31 -5.35
CA ARG A 112 -0.85 0.26 -6.69
C ARG A 112 -1.02 -0.83 -7.73
N LYS A 113 -2.04 -0.70 -8.57
CA LYS A 113 -2.23 -1.54 -9.75
C LYS A 113 -1.16 -1.23 -10.79
N ALA A 114 -0.36 -2.22 -11.16
CA ALA A 114 0.63 -2.11 -12.23
C ALA A 114 0.07 -2.60 -13.58
N ALA A 115 -0.72 -3.68 -13.56
CA ALA A 115 -1.38 -4.24 -14.72
C ALA A 115 -2.67 -4.99 -14.32
N GLY A 116 -3.56 -5.24 -15.29
CA GLY A 116 -4.79 -5.99 -15.08
C GLY A 116 -6.04 -5.12 -14.90
N ASP A 117 -7.18 -5.79 -14.72
CA ASP A 117 -8.49 -5.18 -14.57
C ASP A 117 -8.66 -4.44 -13.22
N THR A 118 -9.44 -3.36 -13.22
CA THR A 118 -9.66 -2.52 -12.03
C THR A 118 -10.58 -3.20 -11.01
N LEU A 119 -11.57 -3.99 -11.43
CA LEU A 119 -12.45 -4.71 -10.51
C LEU A 119 -11.69 -5.86 -9.85
N GLU A 120 -10.88 -6.60 -10.62
CA GLU A 120 -9.99 -7.63 -10.09
C GLU A 120 -9.01 -7.05 -9.07
N TYR A 121 -8.42 -5.89 -9.36
CA TYR A 121 -7.56 -5.17 -8.41
C TYR A 121 -8.26 -4.83 -7.10
N HIS A 122 -9.47 -4.27 -7.15
CA HIS A 122 -10.21 -3.96 -5.94
C HIS A 122 -10.62 -5.21 -5.15
N LYS A 123 -10.95 -6.31 -5.84
CA LYS A 123 -11.23 -7.61 -5.21
C LYS A 123 -9.98 -8.16 -4.51
N PHE A 124 -8.84 -8.11 -5.18
CA PHE A 124 -7.54 -8.47 -4.60
C PHE A 124 -7.25 -7.66 -3.34
N TYR A 125 -7.34 -6.33 -3.40
CA TYR A 125 -7.03 -5.46 -2.26
C TYR A 125 -7.94 -5.77 -1.06
N LYS A 126 -9.24 -5.96 -1.30
CA LYS A 126 -10.17 -6.35 -0.23
C LYS A 126 -9.78 -7.69 0.42
N ASN A 127 -9.42 -8.69 -0.38
CA ASN A 127 -9.03 -10.00 0.11
C ASN A 127 -7.70 -9.94 0.88
N LEU A 128 -6.72 -9.19 0.37
CA LEU A 128 -5.45 -8.96 1.04
C LEU A 128 -5.69 -8.35 2.43
N CYS A 129 -6.40 -7.22 2.50
CA CYS A 129 -6.69 -6.55 3.78
C CYS A 129 -7.45 -7.44 4.77
N GLY A 130 -8.36 -8.30 4.29
CA GLY A 130 -9.05 -9.28 5.15
C GLY A 130 -8.10 -10.35 5.71
N THR A 131 -7.07 -10.73 4.94
CA THR A 131 -6.08 -11.74 5.35
C THR A 131 -5.06 -11.17 6.34
N ILE A 132 -4.70 -9.90 6.19
CA ILE A 132 -3.68 -9.21 7.01
C ILE A 132 -4.29 -8.24 8.04
N ASP A 133 -5.56 -8.42 8.40
CA ASP A 133 -6.31 -7.47 9.26
C ASP A 133 -5.61 -7.22 10.61
N ASN A 134 -4.91 -8.24 11.12
CA ASN A 134 -4.16 -8.19 12.37
C ASN A 134 -3.00 -7.18 12.39
N ILE A 135 -2.48 -6.76 11.23
CA ILE A 135 -1.42 -5.76 11.14
C ILE A 135 -1.93 -4.38 10.71
N ILE A 136 -3.21 -4.25 10.34
CA ILE A 136 -3.80 -2.98 9.94
C ILE A 136 -4.14 -2.17 11.19
N TRP A 137 -3.51 -1.01 11.34
CA TRP A 137 -3.84 -0.09 12.42
C TRP A 137 -5.17 0.60 12.13
N LYS A 138 -6.14 0.38 13.02
CA LYS A 138 -7.42 1.08 13.05
C LYS A 138 -7.33 2.12 14.16
N PRO A 139 -7.71 3.39 13.91
CA PRO A 139 -7.89 4.33 15.01
C PRO A 139 -8.86 3.70 16.00
N ASN A 140 -8.59 3.79 17.30
CA ASN A 140 -9.65 3.56 18.25
C ASN A 140 -10.69 4.62 17.95
N GLU A 141 -11.87 4.22 17.49
CA GLU A 141 -13.05 5.07 17.61
C GLU A 141 -13.21 5.28 19.11
N GLY A 142 -12.62 6.36 19.61
CA GLY A 142 -12.96 6.87 20.91
C GLY A 142 -14.46 7.05 20.85
N THR A 143 -15.20 6.26 21.63
CA THR A 143 -16.55 6.62 22.02
C THR A 143 -16.44 8.11 22.36
N PRO A 144 -17.13 9.03 21.65
CA PRO A 144 -17.04 10.41 22.02
C PRO A 144 -17.51 10.45 23.47
N SER A 145 -16.59 10.77 24.38
CA SER A 145 -16.96 10.98 25.77
C SER A 145 -18.02 12.06 25.73
N SER A 146 -19.23 11.69 26.14
CA SER A 146 -20.40 12.58 26.17
C SER A 146 -20.17 13.84 27.02
N ALA A 147 -19.01 13.93 27.70
CA ALA A 147 -18.53 15.09 28.41
C ALA A 147 -18.17 16.29 27.50
N LEU A 148 -17.84 16.10 26.22
CA LEU A 148 -17.44 17.21 25.32
C LEU A 148 -18.60 17.87 24.56
N LEU A 149 -19.84 17.40 24.73
CA LEU A 149 -21.04 18.01 24.12
C LEU A 149 -21.87 18.86 25.12
N ARG A 150 -21.35 19.16 26.30
CA ARG A 150 -22.01 20.06 27.27
C ARG A 150 -21.21 21.32 27.53
N THR A 151 -21.01 22.15 26.50
CA THR A 151 -20.91 23.60 26.66
C THR A 151 -20.87 24.26 25.29
N MET A 152 -22.05 24.48 24.69
CA MET A 152 -22.31 25.60 23.78
C MET A 152 -23.81 25.90 23.83
N THR A 153 -24.19 26.58 24.92
CA THR A 153 -25.37 27.44 24.95
C THR A 153 -24.94 28.74 25.60
N CYS A 154 -24.70 29.75 24.77
CA CYS A 154 -24.88 31.17 25.08
C CYS A 154 -25.63 31.77 23.89
#